data_AF-A0A9P5XWG4-F1
#
_entry.id   AF-A0A9P5XWG4-F1
#
_cell.length_a   1.000
_cell.length_b   1.000
_cell.length_c   1.000
_cell.angle_alpha   90.00
_cell.angle_beta   90.00
_cell.angle_gamma   90.00
#
_symmetry.space_group_name_H-M   'P 1'
#
loop_
_entity.id
_entity.type
_entity.pdbx_description
1 polymer ?
#
loop_
_entity_poly.entity_id
_entity_poly.type
_entity_poly.pdbx_seq_one_letter_code
_entity_poly.pdbx_strand_id
1 'polypeptide(L)'
;MTEAPVALLFWAGYSVLVLVSSAYIKNWTVLVSNNPATRVFPRRWYDISGRKVADFWEAALRAVMGVVIFRPGVSHVELRWRLRSVYDRQELSDLVCFLQENGFLRGRCGPRIERNENGYLGVLDEQEEKEVFWFIGEKHWYQVAL
;
A
#
# COMPACT_ATOMS: atom_id res chain seq x y z
N MET A 1 8.41 -15.84 -10.01
CA MET A 1 8.74 -15.24 -11.34
C MET A 1 9.15 -13.77 -11.19
N THR A 2 10.10 -13.46 -10.31
CA THR A 2 10.39 -12.07 -9.87
C THR A 2 11.89 -11.74 -9.80
N GLU A 3 12.78 -12.63 -10.25
CA GLU A 3 14.24 -12.45 -10.18
C GLU A 3 14.84 -11.64 -11.34
N ALA A 4 14.02 -10.87 -12.07
CA ALA A 4 14.54 -9.94 -13.06
C ALA A 4 14.91 -8.61 -12.36
N PRO A 5 16.08 -8.00 -12.65
CA PRO A 5 16.50 -6.73 -12.05
C PRO A 5 15.56 -5.56 -12.37
N VAL A 6 14.67 -5.74 -13.36
CA VAL A 6 13.58 -4.84 -13.69
C VAL A 6 12.29 -5.66 -13.67
N ALA A 7 11.31 -5.24 -12.88
CA ALA A 7 10.02 -5.90 -12.82
C ALA A 7 9.38 -5.92 -14.22
N LEU A 8 9.07 -7.11 -14.76
CA LEU A 8 8.45 -7.25 -16.08
C LEU A 8 7.00 -6.75 -16.09
N LEU A 9 6.33 -6.85 -14.95
CA LEU A 9 4.94 -6.49 -14.73
C LEU A 9 4.83 -5.65 -13.45
N PHE A 10 3.86 -4.74 -13.42
CA PHE A 10 3.53 -3.97 -12.22
C PHE A 10 2.02 -3.77 -12.11
N TRP A 11 1.54 -3.63 -10.88
CA TRP A 11 0.15 -3.31 -10.60
C TRP A 11 -0.11 -1.82 -10.76
N ALA A 12 -1.20 -1.47 -11.44
CA ALA A 12 -1.60 -0.11 -11.72
C ALA A 12 -3.12 0.09 -11.61
N GLY A 13 -3.60 1.32 -11.86
CA GLY A 13 -5.00 1.71 -11.76
C GLY A 13 -5.45 2.21 -10.37
N TYR A 14 -6.17 3.34 -10.36
CA TYR A 14 -6.62 4.04 -9.15
C TYR A 14 -8.00 3.57 -8.67
N SER A 15 -8.89 3.25 -9.61
CA SER A 15 -10.25 2.75 -9.32
C SER A 15 -10.30 1.23 -9.40
N VAL A 16 -9.75 0.68 -10.49
CA VAL A 16 -9.68 -0.77 -10.76
C VAL A 16 -8.21 -1.15 -10.87
N LEU A 17 -7.84 -2.23 -10.22
CA LEU A 17 -6.49 -2.77 -10.28
C LEU A 17 -6.26 -3.48 -11.61
N VAL A 18 -5.16 -3.17 -12.29
CA VAL A 18 -4.76 -3.80 -13.55
C VAL A 18 -3.29 -4.20 -13.51
N LEU A 19 -2.96 -5.34 -14.10
CA LEU A 19 -1.58 -5.78 -14.27
C LEU A 19 -1.04 -5.25 -15.60
N VAL A 20 0.05 -4.49 -15.55
CA VAL A 20 0.58 -3.76 -16.70
C VAL A 20 2.01 -4.20 -17.00
N SER A 21 2.32 -4.40 -18.28
CA SER A 21 3.70 -4.62 -18.73
C SER A 21 4.57 -3.39 -18.50
N SER A 22 5.77 -3.60 -17.96
CA SER A 22 6.79 -2.57 -17.75
C SER A 22 7.16 -1.79 -19.03
N ALA A 23 6.90 -2.35 -20.21
CA ALA A 23 6.99 -1.64 -21.49
C ALA A 23 6.13 -0.35 -21.52
N TYR A 24 5.06 -0.29 -20.72
CA TYR A 24 4.15 0.85 -20.61
C TYR A 24 4.39 1.73 -19.38
N ILE A 25 5.46 1.51 -18.60
CA ILE A 25 5.71 2.20 -17.33
C ILE A 25 5.78 3.72 -17.46
N LYS A 26 6.20 4.22 -18.63
CA LYS A 26 6.29 5.65 -18.93
C LYS A 26 4.95 6.38 -18.75
N ASN A 27 3.83 5.73 -19.03
CA ASN A 27 2.49 6.33 -18.94
C ASN A 27 1.95 6.36 -17.50
N TRP A 28 2.58 5.62 -16.58
CA TRP A 28 2.18 5.49 -15.19
C TRP A 28 3.13 6.19 -14.21
N THR A 29 4.21 6.78 -14.73
CA THR A 29 5.28 7.36 -13.92
C THR A 29 5.67 8.76 -14.41
N VAL A 30 6.18 9.57 -13.48
CA VAL A 30 6.66 10.91 -13.74
C VAL A 30 8.20 10.89 -13.72
N LEU A 31 8.81 11.61 -14.66
CA LEU A 31 10.26 11.81 -14.71
C LEU A 31 10.66 12.91 -13.72
N VAL A 32 11.49 12.57 -12.73
CA VAL A 32 11.93 13.49 -11.66
C VAL A 32 13.41 13.86 -11.75
N SER A 33 14.20 13.08 -12.50
CA SER A 33 15.58 13.40 -12.86
C SER A 33 15.88 12.94 -14.28
N ASN A 34 16.67 13.71 -15.02
CA ASN A 34 17.16 13.34 -16.34
C ASN A 34 18.52 12.63 -16.28
N ASN A 35 19.28 12.80 -15.19
CA ASN A 35 20.63 12.26 -15.07
C ASN A 35 20.92 11.78 -13.63
N PRO A 36 20.84 10.46 -13.36
CA PRO A 36 20.30 9.44 -14.25
C PRO A 36 18.80 9.65 -14.49
N ALA A 37 18.26 9.11 -15.57
CA ALA A 37 16.83 9.16 -15.85
C ALA A 37 16.06 8.40 -14.75
N THR A 38 15.38 9.12 -13.86
CA THR A 38 14.66 8.56 -12.72
C THR A 38 13.18 8.83 -12.85
N ARG A 39 12.39 7.76 -12.78
CA ARG A 39 10.94 7.80 -12.84
C ARG A 39 10.34 7.28 -11.54
N VAL A 40 9.28 7.93 -11.08
CA VAL A 40 8.55 7.53 -9.86
C VAL A 40 7.07 7.42 -10.16
N PHE A 41 6.39 6.54 -9.43
CA PHE A 41 4.93 6.54 -9.42
C PHE A 41 4.45 7.78 -8.68
N PRO A 42 3.51 8.55 -9.23
CA PRO A 42 2.93 9.68 -8.52
C PRO A 42 2.20 9.15 -7.28
N ARG A 43 2.64 9.60 -6.10
CA ARG A 43 1.98 9.39 -4.81
C ARG A 43 1.95 10.70 -4.08
N ARG A 44 0.94 10.90 -3.24
CA ARG A 44 0.80 12.15 -2.48
C ARG A 44 1.96 12.45 -1.54
N TRP A 45 2.65 11.42 -1.07
CA TRP A 45 3.83 11.55 -0.23
C TRP A 45 5.13 11.75 -1.01
N TYR A 46 5.10 12.01 -2.32
CA TYR A 46 6.28 12.41 -3.08
C TYR A 46 6.20 13.88 -3.50
N ASP A 47 7.30 14.62 -3.35
CA ASP A 47 7.43 15.97 -3.88
C ASP A 47 7.74 15.97 -5.39
N ILE A 48 7.86 17.17 -5.98
CA ILE A 48 8.19 17.34 -7.41
C ILE A 48 9.57 16.80 -7.80
N SER A 49 10.46 16.57 -6.82
CA SER A 49 11.78 15.98 -7.00
C SER A 49 11.77 14.45 -6.79
N GLY A 50 10.60 13.86 -6.53
CA GLY A 50 10.46 12.44 -6.22
C GLY A 50 10.93 12.04 -4.82
N ARG A 51 11.14 13.00 -3.90
CA ARG A 51 11.54 12.71 -2.53
C ARG A 51 10.32 12.49 -1.66
N LYS A 52 10.40 11.51 -0.76
CA LYS A 52 9.29 11.22 0.15
C LYS A 52 9.15 12.34 1.18
N VAL A 53 7.98 12.97 1.24
CA VAL A 53 7.62 13.94 2.27
C VAL A 53 7.15 13.16 3.50
N ALA A 54 7.99 13.12 4.53
CA ALA A 54 7.77 12.32 5.74
C ALA A 54 6.43 12.62 6.41
N ASP A 55 6.07 13.89 6.56
CA ASP A 55 4.84 14.31 7.24
C ASP A 55 3.58 13.73 6.58
N PHE A 56 3.51 13.74 5.24
CA PHE A 56 2.38 13.16 4.51
C PHE A 56 2.33 11.65 4.61
N TRP A 57 3.49 11.00 4.57
CA TRP A 57 3.60 9.57 4.77
C TRP A 57 3.13 9.15 6.17
N GLU A 58 3.64 9.81 7.21
CA GLU A 58 3.26 9.54 8.59
C GLU A 58 1.78 9.82 8.86
N ALA A 59 1.25 10.95 8.35
CA ALA A 59 -0.16 11.27 8.49
C ALA A 59 -1.05 10.17 7.87
N ALA A 60 -0.65 9.64 6.70
CA ALA A 60 -1.36 8.56 6.05
C ALA A 60 -1.32 7.25 6.82
N LEU A 61 -0.15 6.87 7.37
CA LEU A 61 -0.05 5.70 8.22
C LEU A 61 -0.90 5.84 9.50
N ARG A 62 -0.87 7.02 10.14
CA ARG A 62 -1.71 7.32 11.32
C ARG A 62 -3.19 7.27 10.99
N ALA A 63 -3.61 7.69 9.78
CA ALA A 63 -5.00 7.59 9.34
C ALA A 63 -5.46 6.13 9.24
N VAL A 64 -4.67 5.26 8.61
CA VAL A 64 -4.96 3.82 8.52
C VAL A 64 -5.00 3.18 9.91
N MET A 65 -3.96 3.40 10.72
CA MET A 65 -3.87 2.82 12.05
C MET A 65 -4.95 3.34 12.99
N GLY A 66 -5.35 4.61 12.87
CA GLY A 66 -6.47 5.17 13.61
C GLY A 66 -7.76 4.38 13.36
N VAL A 67 -8.08 4.08 12.10
CA VAL A 67 -9.27 3.27 11.78
C VAL A 67 -9.18 1.87 12.41
N VAL A 68 -8.04 1.19 12.29
CA VAL A 68 -7.86 -0.18 12.80
C VAL A 68 -7.85 -0.22 14.34
N ILE A 69 -7.27 0.78 15.00
CA ILE A 69 -7.26 0.88 16.47
C ILE A 69 -8.67 1.06 17.01
N PHE A 70 -9.48 1.93 16.40
CA PHE A 70 -10.85 2.17 16.85
C PHE A 70 -11.84 1.09 16.37
N ARG A 71 -11.49 0.33 15.32
CA ARG A 71 -12.29 -0.79 14.79
C ARG A 71 -11.41 -1.99 14.43
N PRO A 72 -10.90 -2.74 15.42
CA PRO A 72 -10.17 -3.98 15.15
C PRO A 72 -11.07 -4.98 14.42
N GLY A 73 -10.56 -5.60 13.37
CA GLY A 73 -11.33 -6.48 12.48
C GLY A 73 -12.13 -5.74 11.42
N VAL A 74 -11.81 -4.48 11.12
CA VAL A 74 -12.35 -3.78 9.94
C VAL A 74 -11.93 -4.49 8.66
N SER A 75 -12.86 -4.67 7.72
CA SER A 75 -12.54 -5.27 6.41
C SER A 75 -11.70 -4.32 5.56
N HIS A 76 -10.92 -4.84 4.61
CA HIS A 76 -10.14 -4.00 3.70
C HIS A 76 -11.06 -3.09 2.86
N VAL A 77 -12.20 -3.61 2.41
CA VAL A 77 -13.21 -2.81 1.69
C VAL A 77 -13.78 -1.66 2.53
N GLU A 78 -14.04 -1.87 3.83
CA GLU A 78 -14.52 -0.81 4.72
C GLU A 78 -13.41 0.21 5.02
N LEU A 79 -12.18 -0.25 5.23
CA LEU A 79 -11.01 0.60 5.40
C LEU A 79 -10.85 1.53 4.19
N ARG A 80 -10.91 0.98 2.97
CA ARG A 80 -10.89 1.76 1.73
C ARG A 80 -12.04 2.73 1.64
N TRP A 81 -13.26 2.30 1.96
CA TRP A 81 -14.43 3.18 1.94
C TRP A 81 -14.30 4.39 2.87
N ARG A 82 -13.75 4.18 4.07
CA ARG A 82 -13.54 5.25 5.07
C ARG A 82 -12.48 6.25 4.64
N LEU A 83 -11.46 5.79 3.93
CA LEU A 83 -10.29 6.57 3.56
C LEU A 83 -10.32 7.12 2.12
N ARG A 84 -11.32 6.74 1.31
CA ARG A 84 -11.45 7.09 -0.12
C ARG A 84 -11.50 8.58 -0.43
N SER A 85 -11.86 9.43 0.53
CA SER A 85 -11.89 10.88 0.33
C SER A 85 -10.49 11.48 0.25
N VAL A 86 -9.48 10.77 0.77
CA VAL A 86 -8.09 11.23 0.84
C VAL A 86 -7.18 10.32 0.04
N TYR A 87 -7.31 9.00 0.18
CA TYR A 87 -6.38 8.03 -0.40
C TYR A 87 -7.06 7.18 -1.47
N ASP A 88 -6.35 6.95 -2.57
CA ASP A 88 -6.77 5.99 -3.58
C ASP A 88 -6.44 4.54 -3.17
N ARG A 89 -6.84 3.58 -4.01
CA ARG A 89 -6.66 2.16 -3.75
C ARG A 89 -5.18 1.74 -3.67
N GLN A 90 -4.33 2.29 -4.53
CA GLN A 90 -2.90 1.97 -4.50
C GLN A 90 -2.24 2.60 -3.29
N GLU A 91 -2.59 3.84 -2.98
CA GLU A 91 -2.05 4.53 -1.81
C GLU A 91 -2.39 3.75 -0.54
N LEU A 92 -3.63 3.27 -0.41
CA LEU A 92 -4.02 2.42 0.71
C LEU A 92 -3.24 1.10 0.73
N SER A 93 -3.07 0.47 -0.42
CA SER A 93 -2.29 -0.77 -0.55
C SER A 93 -0.84 -0.59 -0.09
N ASP A 94 -0.19 0.50 -0.51
CA ASP A 94 1.18 0.84 -0.12
C ASP A 94 1.30 1.04 1.41
N LEU A 95 0.34 1.72 2.01
CA LEU A 95 0.31 1.97 3.46
C LEU A 95 0.08 0.69 4.25
N VAL A 96 -0.90 -0.12 3.86
CA VAL A 96 -1.23 -1.38 4.52
C VAL A 96 -0.08 -2.37 4.40
N CYS A 97 0.54 -2.47 3.22
CA CYS A 97 1.72 -3.30 2.99
C CYS A 97 2.85 -2.90 3.96
N PHE A 98 3.20 -1.62 4.00
CA PHE A 98 4.22 -1.13 4.92
C PHE A 98 3.90 -1.44 6.39
N LEU A 99 2.66 -1.20 6.83
CA LEU A 99 2.23 -1.48 8.21
C LEU A 99 2.30 -2.96 8.55
N GLN A 100 1.97 -3.83 7.60
CA GLN A 100 2.01 -5.27 7.75
C GLN A 100 3.45 -5.80 7.79
N GLU A 101 4.29 -5.37 6.85
CA GLU A 101 5.71 -5.73 6.77
C GLU A 101 6.50 -5.30 8.03
N ASN A 102 6.09 -4.20 8.66
CA ASN A 102 6.71 -3.70 9.89
C ASN A 102 6.05 -4.22 11.17
N GLY A 103 5.10 -5.16 11.06
CA GLY A 103 4.47 -5.84 12.20
C GLY A 103 3.50 -4.98 13.02
N PHE A 104 3.13 -3.80 12.53
CA PHE A 104 2.15 -2.92 13.18
C PHE A 104 0.70 -3.35 12.91
N LEU A 105 0.49 -4.11 11.84
CA LEU A 105 -0.83 -4.50 11.36
C LEU A 105 -0.81 -5.98 10.96
N ARG A 106 -1.89 -6.69 11.30
CA ARG A 106 -2.03 -8.12 11.03
C ARG A 106 -3.29 -8.38 10.22
N GLY A 107 -3.09 -8.94 9.03
CA GLY A 107 -4.18 -9.39 8.16
C GLY A 107 -4.68 -10.79 8.50
N ARG A 108 -5.99 -10.92 8.67
CA ARG A 108 -6.70 -12.22 8.68
C ARG A 108 -7.53 -12.31 7.41
N CYS A 109 -7.50 -13.48 6.79
CA CYS A 109 -8.16 -13.72 5.50
C CYS A 109 -8.72 -15.14 5.48
N GLY A 110 -9.68 -15.38 4.59
CA GLY A 110 -10.14 -16.73 4.30
C GLY A 110 -9.05 -17.61 3.69
N PRO A 111 -9.25 -18.94 3.65
CA PRO A 111 -8.27 -19.90 3.14
C PRO A 111 -8.00 -19.79 1.64
N ARG A 112 -8.84 -19.04 0.90
CA ARG A 112 -8.73 -18.84 -0.55
C ARG A 112 -7.73 -17.74 -0.93
N ILE A 113 -7.36 -16.89 0.01
CA ILE A 113 -6.48 -15.75 -0.26
C ILE A 113 -5.04 -16.19 -0.06
N GLU A 114 -4.26 -16.13 -1.13
CA GLU A 114 -2.85 -16.45 -1.10
C GLU A 114 -2.05 -15.42 -0.30
N ARG A 115 -1.05 -15.93 0.41
CA ARG A 115 -0.06 -15.12 1.13
C ARG A 115 1.27 -15.28 0.42
N ASN A 116 2.08 -14.23 0.42
CA ASN A 116 3.44 -14.34 -0.08
C ASN A 116 4.30 -15.21 0.85
N GLU A 117 5.54 -15.45 0.46
CA GLU A 117 6.53 -16.24 1.22
C GLU A 117 6.75 -15.74 2.67
N ASN A 118 6.53 -14.46 2.91
CA ASN A 118 6.63 -13.83 4.23
C ASN A 118 5.30 -13.83 5.01
N GLY A 119 4.27 -14.49 4.48
CA GLY A 119 2.94 -14.57 5.08
C GLY A 119 2.11 -13.28 4.97
N TYR A 120 2.57 -12.30 4.18
CA TYR A 120 1.91 -11.03 3.94
C TYR A 120 0.88 -11.13 2.82
N LEU A 121 -0.13 -10.27 2.88
CA LEU A 121 -1.16 -10.21 1.85
C LEU A 121 -0.60 -9.45 0.64
N GLY A 122 -0.81 -10.01 -0.54
CA GLY A 122 -0.46 -9.36 -1.80
C GLY A 122 -1.44 -8.25 -2.16
N VAL A 123 -1.42 -7.86 -3.43
CA VAL A 123 -2.42 -6.92 -3.95
C VAL A 123 -3.77 -7.64 -4.05
N LEU A 124 -4.81 -7.03 -3.50
CA LEU A 124 -6.14 -7.63 -3.37
C LEU A 124 -7.08 -7.14 -4.48
N ASP A 125 -7.83 -8.05 -5.08
CA ASP A 125 -8.97 -7.72 -5.93
C ASP A 125 -10.21 -7.28 -5.11
N GLU A 126 -11.27 -6.81 -5.78
CA GLU A 126 -12.45 -6.29 -5.09
C GLU A 126 -13.20 -7.33 -4.23
N GLN A 127 -13.10 -8.61 -4.58
CA GLN A 127 -13.74 -9.68 -3.84
C GLN A 127 -12.87 -10.10 -2.65
N GLU A 128 -11.57 -10.21 -2.85
CA GLU A 128 -10.60 -10.48 -1.79
C GLU A 128 -10.62 -9.38 -0.71
N GLU A 129 -10.78 -8.11 -1.10
CA GLU A 129 -10.91 -6.98 -0.17
C GLU A 129 -12.06 -7.16 0.86
N LYS A 130 -13.10 -7.93 0.52
CA LYS A 130 -14.24 -8.22 1.43
C LYS A 130 -13.91 -9.32 2.43
N GLU A 131 -12.96 -10.19 2.10
CA GLU A 131 -12.59 -11.36 2.89
C GLU A 131 -11.32 -11.13 3.73
N VAL A 132 -10.68 -9.97 3.58
CA VAL A 132 -9.54 -9.53 4.39
C VAL A 132 -9.99 -8.60 5.50
N PHE A 133 -9.55 -8.89 6.72
CA PHE A 133 -9.83 -8.11 7.93
C PHE A 133 -8.53 -7.74 8.65
N TRP A 134 -8.46 -6.49 9.13
CA TRP A 134 -7.26 -5.91 9.69
C TRP A 134 -7.34 -5.78 11.21
N PHE A 135 -6.27 -6.21 11.87
CA PHE A 135 -6.11 -6.14 13.32
C PHE A 135 -4.80 -5.43 13.65
N ILE A 136 -4.68 -4.94 14.87
CA ILE A 136 -3.41 -4.43 15.40
C ILE A 136 -2.39 -5.60 15.40
N GLY A 137 -1.18 -5.31 14.94
CA GLY A 137 -0.08 -6.26 14.93
C GLY A 137 0.58 -6.42 16.30
N GLU A 138 1.71 -7.13 16.32
CA GLU A 138 2.46 -7.42 17.54
C GLU A 138 3.31 -6.23 18.00
N LYS A 139 3.73 -5.39 17.04
CA LYS A 139 4.48 -4.17 17.32
C LYS A 139 3.53 -3.05 17.73
N HIS A 140 3.85 -2.38 18.84
CA HIS A 140 3.11 -1.21 19.30
C HIS A 140 3.32 -0.06 18.31
N TRP A 141 2.21 0.52 17.84
CA TRP A 141 2.21 1.59 16.85
C TRP A 141 2.85 2.89 17.35
N TYR A 142 2.46 3.33 18.55
CA TYR A 142 3.05 4.50 19.20
C TYR A 142 4.06 4.04 20.25
N GLN A 143 5.33 4.36 20.03
CA GLN A 143 6.36 4.36 21.05
C GLN A 143 6.71 5.82 21.32
N VAL A 144 6.27 6.34 22.47
CA VAL A 144 6.76 7.64 22.94
C VAL A 144 8.18 7.37 23.45
N ALA A 145 9.18 7.93 22.77
CA ALA A 145 10.52 7.99 23.34
C ALA A 145 10.45 8.89 24.56
N LEU A 146 10.56 8.29 25.75
CA LEU A 146 10.80 9.01 27.00
C LEU A 146 12.29 9.33 27.12
#